data_AF-A0A4R0YIB9-F1
#
_entry.id   AF-A0A4R0YIB9-F1
#
_cell.length_a   1.000
_cell.length_b   1.000
_cell.length_c   1.000
_cell.angle_alpha   90.00
_cell.angle_beta   90.00
_cell.angle_gamma   90.00
#
_symmetry.space_group_name_H-M   'P 1'
#
loop_
_entity.id
_entity.type
_entity.pdbx_description
1 polymer ?
#
loop_
_entity_poly.entity_id
_entity_poly.type
_entity_poly.pdbx_seq_one_letter_code
_entity_poly.pdbx_strand_id
1 'polypeptide(L)'
;MKLLHGVMFLCMGLIGCAGQRELKNDRDFFKQSVIEQIRSYPRHSVDEQLKLYFYGNQRRHPPATYLADCFALNGLHGVERIRVTLSGPLDDLTTRDIVALLSAMEATGQYNVRDDHELMNVAVKHVEGMGDPNWREVAQSDLDSIRHKGRRYDGATACRI
;
A
#
# COMPACT_ATOMS: atom_id res chain seq x y z
N MET A 1 46.75 26.55 16.71
CA MET A 1 45.89 26.35 15.51
C MET A 1 46.46 25.21 14.69
N LYS A 2 45.60 24.33 14.14
CA LYS A 2 45.84 22.94 13.68
C LYS A 2 45.73 21.95 14.85
N LEU A 3 44.89 20.91 14.88
CA LEU A 3 44.05 20.26 13.88
C LEU A 3 42.69 19.84 14.51
N LEU A 4 41.58 20.21 13.89
CA LEU A 4 40.23 19.70 14.20
C LEU A 4 39.67 19.08 12.91
N HIS A 5 40.18 17.91 12.53
CA HIS A 5 39.69 17.15 11.36
C HIS A 5 39.68 15.66 11.71
N GLY A 6 38.82 15.26 12.64
CA GLY A 6 38.84 13.88 13.12
C GLY A 6 37.57 13.37 13.75
N VAL A 7 36.39 13.92 13.45
CA VAL A 7 35.11 13.32 13.87
C VAL A 7 34.03 13.61 12.82
N MET A 8 34.17 13.06 11.62
CA MET A 8 33.10 13.11 10.62
C MET A 8 33.05 11.83 9.79
N PHE A 9 33.15 10.67 10.43
CA PHE A 9 33.02 9.37 9.77
C PHE A 9 32.56 8.30 10.77
N LEU A 10 31.41 8.48 11.44
CA LEU A 10 30.86 7.41 12.29
C LEU A 10 29.33 7.41 12.45
N CYS A 11 28.56 7.92 11.48
CA CYS A 11 27.09 7.84 11.52
C CYS A 11 26.44 7.04 10.37
N MET A 12 27.22 6.48 9.44
CA MET A 12 26.65 5.66 8.34
C MET A 12 26.43 4.18 8.69
N GLY A 13 26.89 3.70 9.85
CA GLY A 13 26.83 2.28 10.20
C GLY A 13 25.53 1.77 10.82
N LEU A 14 24.65 2.66 11.32
CA LEU A 14 23.48 2.24 12.11
C LEU A 14 22.15 2.21 11.32
N ILE A 15 22.11 2.81 10.12
CA ILE A 15 20.90 2.81 9.29
C ILE A 15 20.73 1.47 8.54
N GLY A 16 21.82 0.73 8.30
CA GLY A 16 21.79 -0.53 7.55
C GLY A 16 21.09 -1.70 8.27
N CYS A 17 21.21 -1.79 9.60
CA CYS A 17 20.70 -2.96 10.33
C CYS A 17 19.17 -2.99 10.45
N ALA A 18 18.53 -1.82 10.63
CA ALA A 18 17.07 -1.74 10.76
C ALA A 18 16.38 -2.10 9.44
N GLY A 19 16.80 -1.48 8.32
CA GLY A 19 16.22 -1.77 7.01
C GLY A 19 16.42 -3.21 6.55
N GLN A 20 17.58 -3.82 6.87
CA GLN A 20 17.86 -5.20 6.49
C GLN A 20 17.04 -6.22 7.31
N ARG A 21 16.76 -5.91 8.59
CA ARG A 21 15.86 -6.69 9.44
C ARG A 21 14.41 -6.55 8.99
N GLU A 22 13.98 -5.35 8.63
CA GLU A 22 12.64 -5.10 8.10
C GLU A 22 12.38 -5.85 6.79
N LEU A 23 13.28 -5.75 5.81
CA LEU A 23 13.19 -6.49 4.55
C LEU A 23 13.22 -8.01 4.75
N LYS A 24 13.88 -8.49 5.82
CA LYS A 24 13.84 -9.91 6.20
C LYS A 24 12.45 -10.29 6.71
N ASN A 25 11.85 -9.49 7.60
CA ASN A 25 10.52 -9.75 8.12
C ASN A 25 9.46 -9.76 7.00
N ASP A 26 9.52 -8.81 6.06
CA ASP A 26 8.60 -8.75 4.92
C ASP A 26 8.73 -10.01 4.03
N ARG A 27 9.97 -10.44 3.74
CA ARG A 27 10.22 -11.70 3.02
C ARG A 27 9.69 -12.92 3.75
N ASP A 28 9.85 -12.96 5.07
CA ASP A 28 9.44 -14.10 5.89
C ASP A 28 7.91 -14.24 5.92
N PHE A 29 7.16 -13.13 5.90
CA PHE A 29 5.71 -13.16 5.67
C PHE A 29 5.35 -13.86 4.35
N PHE A 30 6.01 -13.48 3.25
CA PHE A 30 5.73 -14.04 1.92
C PHE A 30 6.32 -15.44 1.66
N LYS A 31 6.99 -16.06 2.64
CA LYS A 31 7.36 -17.50 2.60
C LYS A 31 6.21 -18.41 3.04
N GLN A 32 5.22 -17.86 3.73
CA GLN A 32 4.04 -18.60 4.16
C GLN A 32 3.16 -18.95 2.96
N SER A 33 2.27 -19.94 3.11
CA SER A 33 1.23 -20.21 2.11
C SER A 33 0.25 -19.02 1.98
N VAL A 34 -0.43 -18.88 0.84
CA VAL A 34 -1.42 -17.80 0.63
C VAL A 34 -2.49 -17.80 1.73
N ILE A 35 -2.93 -18.98 2.17
CA ILE A 35 -3.91 -19.12 3.26
C ILE A 35 -3.36 -18.59 4.59
N GLU A 36 -2.11 -18.89 4.92
CA GLU A 36 -1.46 -18.38 6.14
C GLU A 36 -1.24 -16.88 6.07
N GLN A 37 -0.87 -16.35 4.90
CA GLN A 37 -0.75 -14.91 4.67
C GLN A 37 -2.09 -14.22 4.91
N ILE A 38 -3.18 -14.71 4.29
CA ILE A 38 -4.53 -14.15 4.49
C ILE A 38 -4.96 -14.20 5.96
N ARG A 39 -4.63 -15.27 6.69
CA ARG A 39 -4.98 -15.42 8.13
C ARG A 39 -4.14 -14.55 9.06
N SER A 40 -2.88 -14.30 8.72
CA SER A 40 -1.95 -13.54 9.56
C SER A 40 -1.97 -12.05 9.24
N TYR A 41 -2.27 -11.67 7.99
CA TYR A 41 -2.27 -10.28 7.55
C TYR A 41 -3.13 -9.34 8.40
N PRO A 42 -4.40 -9.66 8.76
CA PRO A 42 -5.22 -8.80 9.61
C PRO A 42 -4.70 -8.62 11.04
N ARG A 43 -3.76 -9.46 11.49
CA ARG A 43 -3.16 -9.38 12.84
C ARG A 43 -2.03 -8.36 12.92
N HIS A 44 -1.54 -7.88 11.77
CA HIS A 44 -0.57 -6.80 11.70
C HIS A 44 -1.24 -5.44 11.92
N SER A 45 -0.48 -4.46 12.40
CA SER A 45 -0.95 -3.07 12.43
C SER A 45 -1.28 -2.56 11.01
N VAL A 46 -2.14 -1.55 10.89
CA VAL A 46 -2.49 -0.95 9.58
C VAL A 46 -1.24 -0.51 8.81
N ASP A 47 -0.23 0.02 9.52
CA ASP A 47 1.05 0.43 8.94
C ASP A 47 1.83 -0.76 8.35
N GLU A 48 1.93 -1.85 9.12
CA GLU A 48 2.60 -3.07 8.67
C GLU A 48 1.84 -3.73 7.52
N GLN A 49 0.51 -3.73 7.56
CA GLN A 49 -0.31 -4.23 6.45
C GLN A 49 -0.03 -3.45 5.17
N LEU A 50 -0.06 -2.11 5.22
CA LEU A 50 0.24 -1.28 4.06
C LEU A 50 1.66 -1.52 3.52
N LYS A 51 2.64 -1.68 4.41
CA LYS A 51 4.02 -2.01 4.05
C LYS A 51 4.13 -3.39 3.36
N LEU A 52 3.49 -4.40 3.92
CA LEU A 52 3.44 -5.75 3.35
C LEU A 52 2.74 -5.75 1.99
N TYR A 53 1.66 -4.97 1.84
CA TYR A 53 0.95 -4.81 0.57
C TYR A 53 1.86 -4.24 -0.52
N PHE A 54 2.54 -3.11 -0.25
CA PHE A 54 3.49 -2.52 -1.20
C PHE A 54 4.64 -3.47 -1.53
N TYR A 55 5.20 -4.15 -0.52
CA TYR A 55 6.24 -5.16 -0.75
C TYR A 55 5.73 -6.27 -1.69
N GLY A 56 4.54 -6.81 -1.41
CA GLY A 56 3.91 -7.88 -2.17
C GLY A 56 3.53 -7.49 -3.61
N ASN A 57 3.16 -6.24 -3.85
CA ASN A 57 2.79 -5.77 -5.19
C ASN A 57 3.96 -5.25 -6.02
N GLN A 58 5.05 -4.79 -5.39
CA GLN A 58 6.14 -4.11 -6.09
C GLN A 58 7.44 -4.91 -6.15
N ARG A 59 7.64 -5.86 -5.22
CA ARG A 59 8.89 -6.64 -5.11
C ARG A 59 8.70 -8.13 -5.39
N ARG A 60 7.47 -8.60 -5.55
CA ARG A 60 7.14 -10.02 -5.68
C ARG A 60 6.48 -10.32 -7.02
N HIS A 61 6.81 -11.49 -7.56
CA HIS A 61 6.10 -12.11 -8.66
C HIS A 61 5.55 -13.48 -8.24
N PRO A 62 4.26 -13.77 -8.48
CA PRO A 62 3.21 -12.82 -8.90
C PRO A 62 2.92 -11.74 -7.83
N PRO A 63 2.34 -10.58 -8.21
CA PRO A 63 1.89 -9.56 -7.25
C PRO A 63 0.85 -10.08 -6.27
N ALA A 64 0.92 -9.66 -5.01
CA ALA A 64 0.02 -10.09 -3.94
C ALA A 64 -1.29 -9.26 -3.85
N THR A 65 -1.97 -9.08 -4.98
CA THR A 65 -3.16 -8.21 -5.08
C THR A 65 -4.31 -8.66 -4.17
N TYR A 66 -4.38 -9.94 -3.81
CA TYR A 66 -5.39 -10.50 -2.88
C TYR A 66 -5.35 -9.87 -1.48
N LEU A 67 -4.24 -9.24 -1.09
CA LEU A 67 -4.14 -8.56 0.21
C LEU A 67 -4.91 -7.23 0.25
N ALA A 68 -5.32 -6.68 -0.89
CA ALA A 68 -6.13 -5.45 -0.94
C ALA A 68 -7.49 -5.64 -0.24
N ASP A 69 -8.14 -6.78 -0.47
CA ASP A 69 -9.41 -7.13 0.19
C ASP A 69 -9.24 -7.27 1.70
N CYS A 70 -8.12 -7.84 2.15
CA CYS A 70 -7.83 -7.96 3.56
C CYS A 70 -7.55 -6.60 4.20
N PHE A 71 -6.82 -5.72 3.50
CA PHE A 71 -6.56 -4.35 3.98
C PHE A 71 -7.85 -3.53 4.07
N ALA A 72 -8.78 -3.72 3.13
CA ALA A 72 -10.04 -3.00 3.11
C ALA A 72 -10.85 -3.19 4.40
N LEU A 73 -10.71 -4.34 5.09
CA LEU A 73 -11.38 -4.62 6.37
C LEU A 73 -11.01 -3.64 7.51
N ASN A 74 -9.94 -2.87 7.36
CA ASN A 74 -9.61 -1.80 8.33
C ASN A 74 -10.57 -0.61 8.26
N GLY A 75 -11.41 -0.49 7.22
CA GLY A 75 -12.39 0.58 7.06
C GLY A 75 -11.78 1.98 7.21
N LEU A 76 -12.38 2.81 8.07
CA LEU A 76 -11.93 4.18 8.33
C LEU A 76 -10.45 4.26 8.77
N HIS A 77 -9.96 3.32 9.60
CA HIS A 77 -8.56 3.33 10.04
C HIS A 77 -7.59 3.12 8.86
N GLY A 78 -7.97 2.28 7.90
CA GLY A 78 -7.21 2.10 6.67
C GLY A 78 -7.19 3.37 5.81
N VAL A 79 -8.34 4.07 5.71
CA VAL A 79 -8.46 5.32 4.95
C VAL A 79 -7.63 6.44 5.56
N GLU A 80 -7.67 6.63 6.88
CA GLU A 80 -6.82 7.63 7.54
C GLU A 80 -5.34 7.37 7.28
N ARG A 81 -4.93 6.09 7.27
CA ARG A 81 -3.56 5.75 6.94
C ARG A 81 -3.20 6.04 5.48
N ILE A 82 -4.14 5.79 4.55
CA ILE A 82 -4.00 6.14 3.13
C ILE A 82 -3.87 7.66 2.95
N ARG A 83 -4.68 8.47 3.65
CA ARG A 83 -4.60 9.94 3.61
C ARG A 83 -3.22 10.46 4.02
N VAL A 84 -2.64 9.88 5.08
CA VAL A 84 -1.26 10.20 5.50
C VAL A 84 -0.25 9.83 4.41
N THR A 85 -0.45 8.73 3.69
CA THR A 85 0.42 8.38 2.56
C THR A 85 0.28 9.38 1.40
N LEU A 86 -0.95 9.76 1.06
CA LEU A 86 -1.26 10.69 -0.02
C LEU A 86 -0.83 12.14 0.24
N SER A 87 -0.47 12.51 1.48
CA SER A 87 0.00 13.86 1.80
C SER A 87 1.42 14.16 1.33
N GLY A 88 2.18 13.14 0.92
CA GLY A 88 3.52 13.27 0.36
C GLY A 88 3.57 12.99 -1.15
N PRO A 89 4.70 13.28 -1.82
CA PRO A 89 4.93 12.83 -3.19
C PRO A 89 5.01 11.29 -3.23
N LEU A 90 4.35 10.70 -4.24
CA LEU A 90 4.33 9.26 -4.46
C LEU A 90 4.94 8.92 -5.82
N ASP A 91 5.57 7.76 -5.91
CA ASP A 91 5.91 7.17 -7.21
C ASP A 91 4.68 6.50 -7.86
N ASP A 92 4.82 6.14 -9.13
CA ASP A 92 3.73 5.56 -9.93
C ASP A 92 3.22 4.24 -9.35
N LEU A 93 4.10 3.37 -8.85
CA LEU A 93 3.71 2.07 -8.32
C LEU A 93 2.93 2.23 -7.00
N THR A 94 3.37 3.14 -6.15
CA THR A 94 2.71 3.45 -4.88
C THR A 94 1.38 4.14 -5.13
N THR A 95 1.29 5.04 -6.11
CA THR A 95 0.03 5.65 -6.54
C THR A 95 -0.96 4.58 -7.02
N ARG A 96 -0.53 3.70 -7.93
CA ARG A 96 -1.34 2.56 -8.41
C ARG A 96 -1.84 1.70 -7.26
N ASP A 97 -0.95 1.33 -6.35
CA ASP A 97 -1.28 0.44 -5.23
C ASP A 97 -2.26 1.09 -4.24
N ILE A 98 -2.11 2.39 -3.95
CA ILE A 98 -3.06 3.13 -3.12
C ILE A 98 -4.45 3.18 -3.76
N VAL A 99 -4.54 3.48 -5.06
CA VAL A 99 -5.83 3.51 -5.75
C VAL A 99 -6.49 2.13 -5.78
N ALA A 100 -5.71 1.05 -5.92
CA ALA A 100 -6.21 -0.30 -5.82
C ALA A 100 -6.81 -0.62 -4.42
N LEU A 101 -6.19 -0.13 -3.34
CA LEU A 101 -6.74 -0.27 -1.98
C LEU A 101 -8.04 0.51 -1.81
N LEU A 102 -8.11 1.74 -2.33
CA LEU A 102 -9.34 2.53 -2.34
C LEU A 102 -10.47 1.85 -3.13
N SER A 103 -10.15 1.26 -4.29
CA SER A 103 -11.09 0.46 -5.07
C SER A 103 -11.60 -0.75 -4.29
N ALA A 104 -10.71 -1.46 -3.57
CA ALA A 104 -11.11 -2.58 -2.71
C ALA A 104 -11.99 -2.14 -1.54
N MET A 105 -11.71 -0.99 -0.92
CA MET A 105 -12.54 -0.43 0.17
C MET A 105 -13.97 -0.10 -0.28
N GLU A 106 -14.12 0.53 -1.45
CA GLU A 106 -15.43 0.78 -2.06
C GLU A 106 -16.14 -0.53 -2.40
N ALA A 107 -15.43 -1.45 -3.07
CA ALA A 107 -15.97 -2.74 -3.50
C ALA A 107 -16.49 -3.61 -2.35
N THR A 108 -15.78 -3.60 -1.22
CA THR A 108 -16.12 -4.40 -0.03
C THR A 108 -17.11 -3.70 0.90
N GLY A 109 -17.47 -2.45 0.62
CA GLY A 109 -18.36 -1.62 1.43
C GLY A 109 -17.79 -1.26 2.81
N GLN A 110 -16.48 -1.40 3.01
CA GLN A 110 -15.82 -1.08 4.28
C GLN A 110 -15.60 0.43 4.45
N TYR A 111 -15.57 1.16 3.33
CA TYR A 111 -15.59 2.62 3.30
C TYR A 111 -16.21 3.10 1.99
N ASN A 112 -17.04 4.15 2.06
CA ASN A 112 -17.63 4.78 0.87
C ASN A 112 -16.64 5.81 0.31
N VAL A 113 -15.70 5.31 -0.50
CA VAL A 113 -14.67 6.15 -1.13
C VAL A 113 -15.31 7.05 -2.18
N ARG A 114 -16.34 6.54 -2.89
CA ARG A 114 -17.01 7.28 -3.97
C ARG A 114 -17.55 8.63 -3.51
N ASP A 115 -18.16 8.68 -2.32
CA ASP A 115 -18.78 9.90 -1.80
C ASP A 115 -17.79 10.76 -0.97
N ASP A 116 -16.55 10.29 -0.78
CA ASP A 116 -15.47 11.06 -0.17
C ASP A 116 -14.74 11.89 -1.24
N HIS A 117 -15.34 13.04 -1.57
CA HIS A 117 -14.84 13.93 -2.62
C HIS A 117 -13.42 14.44 -2.38
N GLU A 118 -13.01 14.67 -1.12
CA GLU A 118 -11.66 15.14 -0.82
C GLU A 118 -10.63 14.06 -1.16
N LEU A 119 -10.85 12.83 -0.67
CA LEU A 119 -9.97 11.69 -0.93
C LEU A 119 -9.91 11.38 -2.42
N MET A 120 -11.06 11.37 -3.10
CA MET A 120 -11.13 11.15 -4.54
C MET A 120 -10.37 12.21 -5.33
N ASN A 121 -10.50 13.48 -4.98
CA ASN A 121 -9.78 14.56 -5.66
C ASN A 121 -8.26 14.45 -5.46
N VAL A 122 -7.81 14.06 -4.27
CA VAL A 122 -6.38 13.83 -4.01
C VAL A 122 -5.87 12.64 -4.82
N ALA A 123 -6.60 11.52 -4.84
CA ALA A 123 -6.23 10.34 -5.61
C ALA A 123 -6.15 10.64 -7.12
N VAL A 124 -7.11 11.38 -7.66
CA VAL A 124 -7.11 11.81 -9.08
C VAL A 124 -5.85 12.60 -9.42
N LYS A 125 -5.48 13.58 -8.60
CA LYS A 125 -4.28 14.41 -8.83
C LYS A 125 -2.99 13.58 -8.86
N HIS A 126 -2.88 12.59 -7.98
CA HIS A 126 -1.74 11.67 -7.98
C HIS A 126 -1.72 10.83 -9.27
N VAL A 127 -2.86 10.30 -9.71
CA VAL A 127 -2.95 9.54 -10.97
C VAL A 127 -2.59 10.39 -12.19
N GLU A 128 -3.12 11.61 -12.28
CA GLU A 128 -2.78 12.56 -13.36
C GLU A 128 -1.27 12.89 -13.40
N GLY A 129 -0.62 12.90 -12.23
CA GLY A 129 0.81 13.15 -12.08
C GLY A 129 1.73 11.97 -12.39
N MET A 130 1.20 10.76 -12.58
CA MET A 130 2.02 9.57 -12.84
C MET A 130 2.82 9.70 -14.14
N GLY A 131 4.05 9.21 -14.18
CA GLY A 131 4.93 9.32 -15.35
C GLY A 131 4.69 8.24 -16.42
N ASP A 132 4.50 6.99 -15.98
CA ASP A 132 4.32 5.83 -16.83
C ASP A 132 2.86 5.71 -17.32
N PRO A 133 2.62 5.70 -18.64
CA PRO A 133 1.26 5.65 -19.18
C PRO A 133 0.53 4.33 -18.90
N ASN A 134 1.24 3.21 -18.80
CA ASN A 134 0.63 1.91 -18.51
C ASN A 134 0.17 1.86 -17.05
N TRP A 135 1.01 2.35 -16.12
CA TRP A 135 0.60 2.42 -14.71
C TRP A 135 -0.51 3.43 -14.49
N ARG A 136 -0.49 4.55 -15.21
CA ARG A 136 -1.58 5.53 -15.19
C ARG A 136 -2.89 4.91 -15.66
N GLU A 137 -2.89 4.13 -16.74
CA GLU A 137 -4.08 3.45 -17.25
C GLU A 137 -4.65 2.47 -16.22
N VAL A 138 -3.80 1.68 -15.57
CA VAL A 138 -4.21 0.75 -14.50
C VAL A 138 -4.85 1.51 -13.34
N ALA A 139 -4.20 2.57 -12.85
CA ALA A 139 -4.74 3.36 -11.75
C ALA A 139 -6.03 4.10 -12.14
N GLN A 140 -6.14 4.57 -13.38
CA GLN A 140 -7.35 5.20 -13.90
C GLN A 140 -8.52 4.21 -13.95
N SER A 141 -8.28 2.97 -14.38
CA SER A 141 -9.28 1.88 -14.36
C SER A 141 -9.81 1.64 -12.95
N ASP A 142 -8.93 1.69 -11.94
CA ASP A 142 -9.32 1.52 -10.54
C ASP A 142 -10.14 2.72 -10.03
N LEU A 143 -9.78 3.96 -10.38
CA LEU A 143 -10.60 5.16 -10.09
C LEU A 143 -11.99 5.08 -10.73
N ASP A 144 -12.06 4.63 -11.98
CA ASP A 144 -13.32 4.51 -12.71
C ASP A 144 -14.21 3.43 -12.11
N SER A 145 -13.60 2.36 -11.56
CA SER A 145 -14.35 1.34 -10.80
C SER A 145 -15.01 1.94 -9.55
N ILE A 146 -14.32 2.79 -8.80
CA ILE A 146 -14.90 3.46 -7.62
C ILE A 146 -16.13 4.30 -8.03
N ARG A 147 -16.04 4.99 -9.17
CA ARG A 147 -17.08 5.91 -9.66
C ARG A 147 -18.32 5.22 -10.22
N HIS A 148 -18.12 4.18 -11.03
CA HIS A 148 -19.17 3.66 -11.90
C HIS A 148 -19.67 2.27 -11.53
N LYS A 149 -18.80 1.43 -10.96
CA LYS A 149 -19.11 0.04 -10.60
C LYS A 149 -18.08 -0.47 -9.59
N GLY A 150 -18.47 -0.64 -8.33
CA GLY A 150 -17.63 -1.35 -7.37
C GLY A 150 -17.15 -2.67 -8.00
N ARG A 151 -15.83 -2.89 -8.04
CA ARG A 151 -15.27 -4.15 -8.54
C ARG A 151 -15.92 -5.29 -7.76
N ARG A 152 -16.40 -6.34 -8.43
CA ARG A 152 -16.68 -7.60 -7.74
C ARG A 152 -15.33 -8.28 -7.50
N TYR A 153 -14.75 -8.05 -6.33
CA TYR A 153 -13.69 -8.91 -5.81
C TYR A 153 -14.37 -10.08 -5.08
N ASP A 154 -14.29 -11.26 -5.69
CA ASP A 154 -14.70 -12.55 -5.14
C ASP A 154 -13.74 -13.08 -4.05
N GLY A 155 -12.61 -12.39 -3.81
CA GLY A 155 -11.62 -12.70 -2.77
C GLY A 155 -12.00 -12.26 -1.35
N ALA A 156 -12.95 -11.32 -1.20
CA ALA A 156 -13.33 -10.74 0.09
C ALA A 156 -13.79 -11.76 1.14
N THR A 157 -14.26 -12.94 0.73
CA THR A 157 -14.66 -14.02 1.65
C THR A 157 -13.47 -14.63 2.38
N ALA A 158 -12.28 -14.68 1.77
CA ALA A 158 -11.11 -15.33 2.37
C ALA A 158 -10.52 -14.54 3.55
N CYS A 159 -10.67 -13.21 3.55
CA CYS A 159 -10.15 -12.34 4.61
C CYS A 159 -11.11 -12.18 5.81
N ARG A 160 -12.37 -12.64 5.71
CA ARG A 160 -13.40 -12.51 6.75
C ARG A 160 -13.44 -13.69 7.75
N ILE A 161 -12.41 -14.55 7.76
CA ILE A 161 -12.33 -15.77 8.59
C ILE A 161 -11.93 -15.43 10.02
#